data_AF-A0AAP9Y6M7-F1
#
_entry.id   AF-A0AAP9Y6M7-F1
#
_cell.length_a   1.000
_cell.length_b   1.000
_cell.length_c   1.000
_cell.angle_alpha   90.00
_cell.angle_beta   90.00
_cell.angle_gamma   90.00
#
_symmetry.space_group_name_H-M   'P 1'
#
loop_
_entity.id
_entity.type
_entity.pdbx_description
1 polymer ?
#
loop_
_entity_poly.entity_id
_entity_poly.type
_entity_poly.pdbx_seq_one_letter_code
_entity_poly.pdbx_strand_id
1 'polypeptide(L)'
;MIDVKLLSDVELARLISSAMAEWAQRQGFEAQQTASAATVAAAAPRRQLKSDAHAVEEPSEEDKRFCLHIAQRLRRSDYIKADERARVAEIARTSPDWVRRQDLPTSKSAGDWAKARTKNRIGYARER
;
A
#
# COMPACT_ATOMS: atom_id res chain seq x y z
N MET A 1 -16.55 -49.16 -11.90
CA MET A 1 -15.18 -49.24 -12.47
C MET A 1 -15.31 -49.98 -13.78
N ILE A 2 -15.00 -49.35 -14.92
CA ILE A 2 -15.13 -50.00 -16.23
C ILE A 2 -13.96 -50.98 -16.37
N ASP A 3 -14.25 -52.26 -16.56
CA ASP A 3 -13.22 -53.28 -16.73
C ASP A 3 -12.78 -53.33 -18.20
N VAL A 4 -11.73 -52.57 -18.50
CA VAL A 4 -11.27 -52.28 -19.88
C VAL A 4 -10.83 -53.54 -20.63
N LYS A 5 -10.54 -54.63 -19.91
CA LYS A 5 -10.10 -55.92 -20.47
C LYS A 5 -11.21 -56.74 -21.13
N LEU A 6 -12.47 -56.38 -20.91
CA LEU A 6 -13.65 -57.08 -21.47
C LEU A 6 -14.25 -56.37 -22.68
N LEU A 7 -13.73 -55.20 -23.05
CA LEU A 7 -14.21 -54.41 -24.19
C LEU A 7 -13.58 -54.91 -25.49
N SER A 8 -14.38 -54.95 -26.55
CA SER A 8 -13.85 -55.13 -27.90
C SER A 8 -13.03 -53.91 -28.32
N ASP A 9 -12.05 -54.09 -29.23
CA ASP A 9 -11.20 -53.00 -29.73
C ASP A 9 -12.01 -51.83 -30.30
N VAL A 10 -13.18 -52.11 -30.88
CA VAL A 10 -14.09 -51.10 -31.43
C VAL A 10 -14.74 -50.26 -30.33
N GLU A 11 -15.14 -50.90 -29.22
CA GLU A 11 -15.72 -50.19 -28.07
C GLU A 11 -14.67 -49.38 -27.34
N LEU A 12 -13.45 -49.91 -27.23
CA LEU A 12 -12.31 -49.19 -26.69
C LEU A 12 -11.99 -47.94 -27.53
N ALA A 13 -11.95 -48.07 -28.86
CA ALA A 13 -11.70 -46.95 -29.77
C ALA A 13 -12.79 -45.86 -29.67
N ARG A 14 -14.06 -46.25 -29.52
CA ARG A 14 -15.17 -45.31 -29.29
C ARG A 14 -15.04 -44.59 -27.95
N LEU A 15 -14.67 -45.30 -26.89
CA LEU A 15 -14.49 -44.73 -25.57
C LEU A 15 -13.33 -43.72 -25.54
N ILE A 16 -12.20 -44.05 -26.15
CA ILE A 16 -11.06 -43.13 -26.30
C ILE A 16 -11.47 -41.88 -27.09
N SER A 17 -12.17 -42.06 -28.21
CA SER A 17 -12.62 -40.94 -29.04
C SER A 17 -13.57 -40.00 -28.28
N SER A 18 -14.49 -40.56 -27.49
CA SER A 18 -15.39 -39.77 -26.63
C SER A 18 -14.66 -39.01 -25.52
N ALA A 19 -13.67 -39.65 -24.88
CA ALA A 19 -12.85 -39.02 -23.85
C ALA A 19 -11.98 -37.88 -24.40
N MET A 20 -11.42 -38.06 -25.61
CA MET A 20 -10.65 -37.01 -26.29
C MET A 20 -11.53 -35.82 -26.68
N ALA A 21 -12.75 -36.07 -27.17
CA ALA A 21 -13.70 -35.01 -27.48
C ALA A 21 -14.11 -34.21 -26.22
N GLU A 22 -14.38 -34.91 -25.11
CA GLU A 22 -14.72 -34.26 -23.84
C GLU A 22 -13.55 -33.43 -23.30
N TRP A 23 -12.32 -33.95 -23.39
CA TRP A 23 -11.12 -33.21 -22.97
C TRP A 23 -10.88 -31.96 -23.84
N ALA A 24 -11.02 -32.08 -25.16
CA ALA A 24 -10.88 -30.95 -26.08
C ALA A 24 -11.94 -29.86 -25.81
N GLN A 25 -13.18 -30.26 -25.48
CA GLN A 25 -14.24 -29.32 -25.13
C GLN A 25 -13.93 -28.55 -23.83
N ARG A 26 -13.32 -29.21 -22.83
CA ARG A 26 -12.88 -28.56 -21.59
C ARG A 26 -11.75 -27.56 -21.84
N GLN A 27 -10.77 -27.92 -22.66
CA GLN A 27 -9.67 -27.01 -23.04
C GLN A 27 -10.19 -25.75 -23.77
N GLY A 28 -11.17 -25.89 -24.66
CA GLY A 28 -11.81 -24.75 -25.32
C GLY A 28 -12.57 -23.83 -24.36
N PHE A 29 -13.20 -24.39 -23.33
CA PHE A 29 -13.94 -23.63 -22.31
C PHE A 29 -13.00 -22.84 -21.37
N GLU A 30 -11.84 -23.41 -21.01
CA GLU A 30 -10.80 -22.72 -20.22
C GLU A 30 -10.16 -21.56 -21.01
N ALA A 31 -9.94 -21.74 -22.32
CA ALA A 31 -9.45 -20.69 -23.20
C ALA A 31 -10.45 -19.52 -23.32
N GLN A 32 -11.76 -19.79 -23.34
CA GLN A 32 -12.79 -18.75 -23.36
C GLN A 32 -12.97 -18.04 -22.01
N GLN A 33 -12.81 -18.73 -20.87
CA GLN A 33 -12.89 -18.10 -19.55
C GLN A 33 -11.72 -17.13 -19.29
N THR A 34 -10.51 -17.47 -19.73
CA THR A 34 -9.33 -16.59 -19.59
C THR A 34 -9.43 -15.35 -20.48
N ALA A 35 -9.92 -15.48 -21.72
CA ALA A 35 -10.17 -14.34 -22.60
C ALA A 35 -11.29 -13.39 -22.07
N SER A 36 -12.31 -13.96 -21.45
CA SER A 36 -13.43 -13.18 -20.87
C SER A 36 -13.01 -12.42 -19.60
N ALA A 37 -12.15 -13.00 -18.77
CA ALA A 37 -11.60 -12.33 -17.58
C ALA A 37 -10.66 -11.15 -17.95
N ALA A 38 -9.88 -11.27 -19.03
CA ALA A 38 -9.00 -10.20 -19.50
C ALA A 38 -9.78 -8.97 -20.01
N THR A 39 -10.98 -9.18 -20.57
CA THR A 39 -11.77 -8.10 -21.18
C THR A 39 -12.48 -7.22 -20.14
N VAL A 40 -12.81 -7.77 -18.96
CA VAL A 40 -13.47 -7.00 -17.89
C VAL A 40 -12.47 -6.15 -17.07
N ALA A 41 -11.19 -6.52 -17.04
CA ALA A 41 -10.16 -5.76 -16.32
C ALA A 41 -9.72 -4.46 -17.04
N ALA A 42 -10.09 -4.27 -18.32
CA ALA A 42 -9.56 -3.20 -19.16
C ALA A 42 -10.30 -1.86 -19.08
N ALA A 43 -11.45 -1.78 -18.40
CA ALA A 43 -12.35 -0.62 -18.47
C ALA A 43 -12.64 0.05 -17.11
N ALA A 44 -11.72 0.00 -16.16
CA ALA A 44 -11.78 0.94 -15.03
C ALA A 44 -11.22 2.30 -15.53
N PRO A 45 -12.03 3.38 -15.65
CA PRO A 45 -11.49 4.69 -15.93
C PRO A 45 -10.52 5.03 -14.81
N ARG A 46 -9.22 5.14 -15.13
CA ARG A 46 -8.21 5.66 -14.22
C ARG A 46 -8.64 7.07 -13.87
N ARG A 47 -9.34 7.21 -12.75
CA ARG A 47 -9.69 8.51 -12.16
C ARG A 47 -8.37 9.21 -11.95
N GLN A 48 -8.03 10.12 -12.87
CA GLN A 48 -6.91 11.01 -12.70
C GLN A 48 -7.24 11.81 -11.46
N LEU A 49 -6.65 11.41 -10.32
CA LEU A 49 -6.61 12.28 -9.16
C LEU A 49 -5.88 13.52 -9.66
N LYS A 50 -6.64 14.58 -9.92
CA LYS A 50 -6.11 15.93 -9.97
C LYS A 50 -5.44 16.11 -8.62
N SER A 51 -4.13 15.93 -8.57
CA SER A 51 -3.34 16.42 -7.46
C SER A 51 -3.42 17.93 -7.58
N ASP A 52 -4.39 18.53 -6.89
CA ASP A 52 -4.34 19.94 -6.59
C ASP A 52 -3.03 20.13 -5.83
N ALA A 53 -2.00 20.54 -6.56
CA ALA A 53 -0.71 20.90 -6.02
C ALA A 53 -0.93 22.21 -5.29
N HIS A 54 -1.54 22.13 -4.10
CA HIS A 54 -1.51 23.20 -3.13
C HIS A 54 -0.03 23.49 -2.90
N ALA A 55 0.41 24.65 -3.38
CA ALA A 55 1.74 25.16 -3.10
C ALA A 55 1.86 25.24 -1.59
N VAL A 56 2.55 24.25 -1.01
CA VAL A 56 2.78 24.23 0.43
C VAL A 56 3.75 25.35 0.71
N GLU A 57 3.29 26.33 1.48
CA GLU A 57 4.11 27.43 1.95
C GLU A 57 5.26 26.84 2.78
N GLU A 58 6.45 26.86 2.19
CA GLU A 58 7.64 26.24 2.76
C GLU A 58 8.27 27.19 3.79
N PRO A 59 8.64 26.71 4.99
CA PRO A 59 9.31 27.56 5.98
C PRO A 59 10.71 27.95 5.51
N SER A 60 11.36 28.88 6.23
CA SER A 60 12.74 29.29 5.93
C SER A 60 13.72 28.10 5.96
N GLU A 61 14.83 28.18 5.23
CA GLU A 61 15.85 27.11 5.21
C GLU A 61 16.39 26.78 6.61
N GLU A 62 16.50 27.77 7.50
CA GLU A 62 16.91 27.55 8.89
C GLU A 62 15.85 26.75 9.66
N ASP A 63 14.59 27.13 9.53
CA ASP A 63 13.48 26.47 10.22
C ASP A 63 13.23 25.06 9.71
N LYS A 64 13.44 24.82 8.41
CA LYS A 64 13.44 23.48 7.82
C LYS A 64 14.48 22.60 8.49
N ARG A 65 15.74 23.07 8.56
CA ARG A 65 16.84 22.32 9.18
C ARG A 65 16.56 22.03 10.64
N PHE A 66 16.02 23.00 11.38
CA PHE A 66 15.63 22.83 12.76
C PHE A 66 14.54 21.75 12.90
N CYS A 67 13.46 21.83 12.11
CA CYS A 67 12.38 20.85 12.16
C CYS A 67 12.87 19.44 11.78
N LEU A 68 13.68 19.31 10.73
CA LEU A 68 14.25 18.02 10.33
C LEU A 68 15.15 17.42 11.42
N HIS A 69 15.95 18.25 12.09
CA HIS A 69 16.78 17.81 13.21
C HIS A 69 15.92 17.29 14.37
N ILE A 70 14.85 18.01 14.73
CA ILE A 70 13.91 17.58 15.77
C ILE A 70 13.16 16.30 15.36
N ALA A 71 12.75 16.17 14.10
CA ALA A 71 12.11 14.97 13.58
C ALA A 71 13.04 13.75 13.69
N GLN A 72 14.32 13.91 13.36
CA GLN A 72 15.31 12.85 13.51
C GLN A 72 15.49 12.43 14.98
N ARG A 73 15.58 13.38 15.91
CA ARG A 73 15.64 13.11 17.36
C ARG A 73 14.38 12.40 17.86
N LEU A 74 13.20 12.82 17.38
CA LEU A 74 11.94 12.19 17.74
C LEU A 74 11.85 10.73 17.26
N ARG A 75 12.35 10.44 16.05
CA ARG A 75 12.45 9.07 15.51
C ARG A 75 13.40 8.20 16.33
N ARG A 76 14.51 8.77 16.82
CA ARG A 76 15.44 8.11 17.77
C ARG A 76 14.87 7.98 19.18
N SER A 77 13.66 8.46 19.42
CA SER A 77 13.04 8.52 20.74
C SER A 77 13.88 9.33 21.74
N ASP A 78 14.57 10.37 21.29
CA ASP A 78 15.29 11.28 22.19
C ASP A 78 14.31 12.24 22.89
N TYR A 79 14.73 12.77 24.03
CA TYR A 79 13.98 13.80 24.74
C TYR A 79 14.07 15.14 23.98
N ILE A 80 12.93 15.77 23.72
CA ILE A 80 12.82 17.11 23.13
C ILE A 80 12.44 18.10 24.24
N LYS A 81 13.19 19.19 24.39
CA LYS A 81 12.98 20.21 25.44
C LYS A 81 11.73 21.05 25.17
N ALA A 82 11.18 21.68 26.21
CA ALA A 82 9.99 22.52 26.08
C ALA A 82 10.18 23.68 25.09
N ASP A 83 11.33 24.36 25.12
CA ASP A 83 11.65 25.47 24.22
C ASP A 83 11.74 25.02 22.75
N GLU A 84 12.27 23.82 22.52
CA GLU A 84 12.32 23.22 21.18
C GLU A 84 10.91 22.94 20.65
N ARG A 85 10.03 22.40 21.50
CA ARG A 85 8.60 22.19 21.15
C ARG A 85 7.89 23.51 20.87
N ALA A 86 8.21 24.55 21.65
CA ALA A 86 7.63 25.88 21.46
C ALA A 86 8.05 26.47 20.11
N ARG A 87 9.32 26.32 19.72
CA ARG A 87 9.83 26.78 18.42
C ARG A 87 9.20 26.02 17.25
N VAL A 88 9.08 24.69 17.33
CA VAL A 88 8.38 23.90 16.29
C VAL A 88 6.92 24.33 16.16
N ALA A 89 6.23 24.58 17.28
CA ALA A 89 4.85 25.05 17.24
C ALA A 89 4.72 26.46 16.65
N GLU A 90 5.73 27.32 16.79
CA GLU A 90 5.76 28.63 16.12
C GLU A 90 5.92 28.48 14.60
N ILE A 91 6.85 27.65 14.16
CA ILE A 91 7.04 27.33 12.72
C ILE A 91 5.76 26.71 12.15
N ALA A 92 5.07 25.88 12.93
CA ALA A 92 3.80 25.28 12.53
C ALA A 92 2.65 26.28 12.38
N ARG A 93 2.74 27.50 12.93
CA ARG A 93 1.75 28.56 12.67
C ARG A 93 1.88 29.11 11.26
N THR A 94 3.10 29.25 10.78
CA THR A 94 3.40 29.77 9.43
C THR A 94 3.26 28.69 8.37
N SER A 95 3.79 27.49 8.63
CA SER A 95 3.82 26.40 7.65
C SER A 95 3.28 25.07 8.23
N PRO A 96 1.99 25.02 8.63
CA PRO A 96 1.41 23.87 9.34
C PRO A 96 1.49 22.57 8.54
N ASP A 97 1.20 22.63 7.24
CA ASP A 97 1.14 21.43 6.40
C ASP A 97 2.51 20.84 6.12
N TRP A 98 3.54 21.70 6.01
CA TRP A 98 4.91 21.25 5.89
C TRP A 98 5.37 20.52 7.17
N VAL A 99 5.08 21.09 8.35
CA VAL A 99 5.45 20.48 9.64
C VAL A 99 4.73 19.13 9.84
N ARG A 100 3.44 19.04 9.49
CA ARG A 100 2.67 17.79 9.55
C ARG A 100 3.26 16.69 8.67
N ARG A 101 3.76 17.04 7.47
CA ARG A 101 4.42 16.09 6.57
C ARG A 101 5.70 15.49 7.17
N GLN A 102 6.31 16.15 8.16
CA GLN A 102 7.48 15.63 8.88
C GLN A 102 7.11 14.75 10.09
N ASP A 103 5.82 14.40 10.28
CA ASP A 103 5.29 13.69 11.45
C ASP A 103 5.56 14.40 12.79
N LEU A 104 5.74 15.72 12.76
CA LEU A 104 5.96 16.54 13.96
C LEU A 104 4.62 17.02 14.55
N PRO A 105 4.45 16.97 15.88
CA PRO A 105 3.31 17.59 16.53
C PRO A 105 3.32 19.11 16.33
N THR A 106 2.19 19.68 15.93
CA THR A 106 2.02 21.14 15.82
C THR A 106 1.69 21.80 17.15
N SER A 107 1.43 21.02 18.20
CA SER A 107 1.09 21.52 19.54
C SER A 107 2.32 21.63 20.44
N LYS A 108 2.26 22.53 21.42
CA LYS A 108 3.27 22.66 22.49
C LYS A 108 3.11 21.60 23.59
N SER A 109 2.03 20.80 23.56
CA SER A 109 1.64 19.92 24.66
C SER A 109 2.57 18.72 24.79
N ALA A 110 3.10 18.47 25.99
CA ALA A 110 3.95 17.29 26.25
C ALA A 110 3.27 15.96 25.89
N GLY A 111 1.94 15.89 25.99
CA GLY A 111 1.17 14.68 25.69
C GLY A 111 1.25 14.28 24.20
N ASP A 112 1.18 15.25 23.29
CA ASP A 112 1.21 14.96 21.85
C ASP A 112 2.60 14.52 21.41
N TRP A 113 3.65 15.11 21.99
CA TRP A 113 5.03 14.69 21.79
C TRP A 113 5.29 13.28 22.36
N ALA A 114 4.69 12.92 23.50
CA ALA A 114 4.77 11.58 24.06
C ALA A 114 4.04 10.53 23.19
N LYS A 115 2.87 10.89 22.63
CA LYS A 115 2.15 10.05 21.66
C LYS A 115 2.96 9.84 20.39
N ALA A 116 3.55 10.90 19.84
CA ALA A 116 4.39 10.82 18.64
C ALA A 116 5.63 9.96 18.86
N ARG A 117 6.28 10.06 20.04
CA ARG A 117 7.38 9.18 20.43
C ARG A 117 6.95 7.71 20.50
N THR A 118 5.80 7.43 21.11
CA THR A 118 5.25 6.07 21.20
C THR A 118 4.90 5.50 19.82
N LYS A 119 4.29 6.30 18.93
CA LYS A 119 3.99 5.92 17.53
C LYS A 119 5.26 5.47 16.80
N ASN A 120 6.33 6.27 16.87
CA ASN A 120 7.61 5.95 16.22
C ASN A 120 8.27 4.69 16.80
N ARG A 121 8.15 4.46 18.12
CA ARG A 121 8.66 3.24 18.76
C ARG A 121 7.96 1.98 18.25
N ILE A 122 6.64 2.03 18.06
CA ILE A 122 5.84 0.88 17.59
C ILE A 122 6.10 0.61 16.09
N GLY A 123 6.26 1.64 15.28
CA GLY A 123 6.61 1.50 13.85
C GLY A 123 7.93 0.75 13.67
N TYR A 124 8.96 1.12 14.43
CA TYR A 124 10.27 0.47 14.38
C TYR A 124 10.25 -0.99 14.87
N ALA A 125 9.34 -1.33 15.79
CA ALA A 125 9.20 -2.69 16.30
C ALA A 125 8.49 -3.66 15.33
N ARG A 126 7.79 -3.14 14.31
CA ARG A 126 7.09 -3.95 13.30
C ARG A 126 7.91 -4.23 12.03
N GLU A 127 9.00 -3.50 11.81
CA GLU A 127 9.87 -3.66 10.63
C GLU A 127 11.09 -4.58 10.87
N ARG A 128 11.23 -5.16 12.07
CA ARG A 128 12.23 -6.19 12.39
C ARG A 128 11.61 -7.57 12.36
#